data_AF-A0A2N4TY05-F1
#
_entry.id   AF-A0A2N4TY05-F1
#
_cell.length_a   1.000
_cell.length_b   1.000
_cell.length_c   1.000
_cell.angle_alpha   90.00
_cell.angle_beta   90.00
_cell.angle_gamma   90.00
#
_symmetry.space_group_name_H-M   'P 1'
#
loop_
_entity.id
_entity.type
_entity.pdbx_description
1 polymer ?
#
loop_
_entity_poly.entity_id
_entity_poly.type
_entity_poly.pdbx_seq_one_letter_code
_entity_poly.pdbx_strand_id
1 'polypeptide(L)'
;MTQKYLDIPDSHTLQQSLPEILDNDRTAISCSAGESFPITNLLVGMLCYRSDQGMLYQLQDLSPNWVLIADLNRVPVWKDNPVLAGILSLTNNRATLKNVADSLLMESLQFGIMSGRGGVFLAYNVTWDGTNWNRVDTTKGGALLQLASTSGPSLFACGAGANPVSSWNISNGSSLWHASNFDPTTKLNKAGDTMTGPLTLAGDGSSPMHAVTKQQLDTVAANTANQKVAKTGDTMTGNLSVPAVLSGTTYASNWFRSQGPSGWYSESFGGGIYMEDSYWVRVYNGKAFLVNNVIRSNGWSGGQTNFQTGDGVDLSQIFARVTHSHGVGISNIGDGATAGFFDSAWWSGNDLWLRKNSNCNCNCRCSCG
;
A
#
# COMPACT_ATOMS: atom_id res chain seq x y z
N MET A 1 82.41 -32.91 -32.95
CA MET A 1 83.18 -33.87 -33.76
C MET A 1 83.34 -33.22 -35.13
N THR A 2 84.56 -33.01 -35.61
CA THR A 2 84.77 -32.33 -36.90
C THR A 2 84.27 -33.21 -38.05
N GLN A 3 83.57 -32.63 -39.03
CA GLN A 3 83.17 -33.31 -40.28
C GLN A 3 84.40 -33.99 -40.91
N LYS A 4 84.26 -35.26 -41.33
CA LYS A 4 85.34 -36.04 -41.95
C LYS A 4 84.96 -36.60 -43.32
N TYR A 5 84.00 -35.96 -44.00
CA TYR A 5 83.62 -36.41 -45.32
C TYR A 5 84.76 -36.21 -46.32
N LEU A 6 85.27 -37.31 -46.86
CA LEU A 6 86.34 -37.35 -47.85
C LEU A 6 85.85 -38.08 -49.09
N ASP A 7 86.14 -37.52 -50.27
CA ASP A 7 85.96 -38.22 -51.53
C ASP A 7 86.94 -39.39 -51.58
N ILE A 8 86.44 -40.59 -51.81
CA ILE A 8 87.26 -41.80 -51.90
C ILE A 8 87.75 -41.91 -53.35
N PRO A 9 89.06 -41.78 -53.62
CA PRO A 9 89.60 -41.93 -54.96
C PRO A 9 89.38 -43.34 -55.49
N ASP A 10 89.10 -43.45 -56.78
CA ASP A 10 89.02 -44.71 -57.53
C ASP A 10 90.33 -45.50 -57.54
N SER A 11 91.45 -44.89 -57.16
CA SER A 11 92.75 -45.52 -56.97
C SER A 11 92.95 -46.23 -55.61
N HIS A 12 92.06 -46.07 -54.62
CA HIS A 12 92.18 -46.73 -53.32
C HIS A 12 91.83 -48.22 -53.41
N THR A 13 92.66 -49.06 -52.77
CA THR A 13 92.31 -50.47 -52.54
C THR A 13 91.15 -50.58 -51.53
N LEU A 14 90.38 -51.66 -51.56
CA LEU A 14 89.27 -51.88 -50.62
C LEU A 14 89.70 -51.75 -49.14
N GLN A 15 90.93 -52.15 -48.81
CA GLN A 15 91.48 -52.02 -47.46
C GLN A 15 91.78 -50.56 -47.08
N GLN A 16 92.17 -49.73 -48.06
CA GLN A 16 92.41 -48.29 -47.87
C GLN A 16 91.11 -47.49 -47.83
N SER A 17 90.08 -47.89 -48.58
CA SER A 17 88.77 -47.22 -48.59
C SER A 17 87.95 -47.46 -47.32
N LEU A 18 88.13 -48.59 -46.63
CA LEU A 18 87.37 -48.95 -45.42
C LEU A 18 87.33 -47.84 -44.34
N PRO A 19 88.46 -47.25 -43.89
CA PRO A 19 88.42 -46.17 -42.90
C PRO A 19 87.70 -44.91 -43.40
N GLU A 20 87.83 -44.55 -44.67
CA GLU A 20 87.16 -43.39 -45.27
C GLU A 20 85.64 -43.60 -45.37
N ILE A 21 85.20 -44.80 -45.76
CA ILE A 21 83.79 -45.19 -45.78
C ILE A 21 83.19 -45.07 -44.37
N LEU A 22 83.86 -45.61 -43.36
CA LEU A 22 83.37 -45.57 -41.98
C LEU A 22 83.29 -44.13 -41.44
N ASP A 23 84.23 -43.25 -41.78
CA ASP A 23 84.20 -41.84 -41.37
C ASP A 23 83.14 -41.04 -42.17
N ASN A 24 82.92 -41.35 -43.45
CA ASN A 24 81.83 -40.80 -44.25
C ASN A 24 80.45 -41.22 -43.69
N ASP A 25 80.26 -42.49 -43.37
CA ASP A 25 79.02 -43.01 -42.76
C ASP A 25 78.74 -42.34 -41.41
N ARG A 26 79.77 -42.19 -40.55
CA ARG A 26 79.65 -41.46 -39.28
C ARG A 26 79.29 -39.99 -39.49
N THR A 27 79.85 -39.36 -40.51
CA THR A 27 79.54 -37.96 -40.84
C THR A 27 78.09 -37.82 -41.33
N ALA A 28 77.61 -38.75 -42.16
CA ALA A 28 76.23 -38.77 -42.63
C ALA A 28 75.23 -39.00 -41.49
N ILE A 29 75.46 -40.00 -40.63
CA ILE A 29 74.59 -40.33 -39.49
C ILE A 29 74.51 -39.16 -38.49
N SER A 30 75.65 -38.49 -38.24
CA SER A 30 75.67 -37.32 -37.37
C SER A 30 75.14 -36.05 -38.03
N CYS A 31 74.70 -36.10 -39.30
CA CYS A 31 74.31 -34.92 -40.08
C CYS A 31 75.39 -33.83 -40.02
N SER A 32 76.66 -34.20 -40.23
CA SER A 32 77.81 -33.28 -40.16
C SER A 32 77.86 -32.43 -38.88
N ALA A 33 77.54 -33.03 -37.73
CA ALA A 33 77.36 -32.29 -36.48
C ALA A 33 78.63 -31.60 -36.00
N GLY A 34 78.57 -30.29 -35.71
CA GLY A 34 79.69 -29.53 -35.19
C GLY A 34 79.33 -28.09 -34.80
N GLU A 35 80.33 -27.30 -34.41
CA GLU A 35 80.17 -25.89 -33.99
C GLU A 35 80.31 -24.90 -35.15
N SER A 36 80.56 -25.38 -36.37
CA SER A 36 80.69 -24.56 -37.59
C SER A 36 80.13 -25.29 -38.81
N PHE A 37 79.80 -24.53 -39.86
CA PHE A 37 79.34 -25.11 -41.10
C PHE A 37 80.50 -25.72 -41.90
N PRO A 38 80.28 -26.87 -42.54
CA PRO A 38 81.15 -27.40 -43.59
C PRO A 38 81.50 -26.37 -44.66
N ILE A 39 82.76 -26.38 -45.12
CA ILE A 39 83.26 -25.48 -46.17
C ILE A 39 83.89 -26.23 -47.36
N THR A 40 84.12 -27.53 -47.23
CA THR A 40 84.72 -28.39 -48.27
C THR A 40 83.82 -29.59 -48.54
N ASN A 41 83.94 -30.17 -49.74
CA ASN A 41 83.19 -31.35 -50.18
C ASN A 41 81.67 -31.16 -49.96
N LEU A 42 81.16 -30.00 -50.38
CA LEU A 42 79.77 -29.60 -50.20
C LEU A 42 78.87 -30.28 -51.22
N LEU A 43 77.75 -30.82 -50.73
CA LEU A 43 76.70 -31.39 -51.55
C LEU A 43 75.39 -30.65 -51.26
N VAL A 44 74.67 -30.23 -52.31
CA VAL A 44 73.36 -29.60 -52.14
C VAL A 44 72.41 -30.59 -51.46
N GLY A 45 71.67 -30.12 -50.45
CA GLY A 45 70.81 -30.95 -49.61
C GLY A 45 71.51 -31.57 -48.40
N MET A 46 72.83 -31.43 -48.27
CA MET A 46 73.60 -31.88 -47.11
C MET A 46 73.06 -31.25 -45.82
N LEU A 47 72.98 -32.06 -44.76
CA LEU A 47 72.55 -31.62 -43.43
C LEU A 47 73.75 -31.27 -42.56
N CYS A 48 73.59 -30.22 -41.75
CA CYS A 48 74.53 -29.81 -40.72
C CYS A 48 73.79 -29.54 -39.40
N TYR A 49 74.03 -30.37 -38.39
CA TYR A 49 73.58 -30.12 -37.03
C TYR A 49 74.57 -29.23 -36.29
N ARG A 50 74.16 -28.00 -35.99
CA ARG A 50 74.92 -27.05 -35.18
C ARG A 50 74.77 -27.39 -33.72
N SER A 51 75.74 -28.10 -33.16
CA SER A 51 75.68 -28.60 -31.77
C SER A 51 75.79 -27.49 -30.73
N ASP A 52 76.41 -26.37 -31.09
CA ASP A 52 76.48 -25.14 -30.28
C ASP A 52 75.14 -24.40 -30.24
N GLN A 53 74.33 -24.54 -31.29
CA GLN A 53 73.05 -23.85 -31.43
C GLN A 53 71.84 -24.74 -31.14
N GLY A 54 71.97 -26.07 -31.12
CA GLY A 54 70.83 -26.98 -31.04
C GLY A 54 69.91 -26.91 -32.28
N MET A 55 70.47 -26.64 -33.46
CA MET A 55 69.73 -26.35 -34.68
C MET A 55 70.23 -27.20 -35.85
N LEU A 56 69.31 -27.67 -36.70
CA LEU A 56 69.59 -28.43 -37.91
C LEU A 56 69.39 -27.55 -39.15
N TYR A 57 70.41 -27.52 -40.00
CA TYR A 57 70.44 -26.75 -41.24
C TYR A 57 70.57 -27.67 -42.46
N GLN A 58 70.09 -27.21 -43.60
CA GLN A 58 70.25 -27.85 -44.90
C GLN A 58 70.92 -26.88 -45.89
N LEU A 59 71.92 -27.37 -46.63
CA LEU A 59 72.59 -26.60 -47.66
C LEU A 59 71.71 -26.48 -48.91
N GLN A 60 71.40 -25.25 -49.35
CA GLN A 60 70.56 -25.00 -50.53
C GLN A 60 71.38 -24.85 -51.83
N ASP A 61 72.61 -24.37 -51.74
CA ASP A 61 73.49 -24.16 -52.89
C ASP A 61 74.98 -24.30 -52.50
N LEU A 62 75.85 -24.38 -53.51
CA LEU A 62 77.30 -24.55 -53.31
C LEU A 62 78.04 -23.25 -52.93
N SER A 63 77.33 -22.13 -52.76
CA SER A 63 77.86 -20.85 -52.26
C SER A 63 77.62 -20.72 -50.75
N PRO A 64 78.10 -21.72 -50.00
CA PRO A 64 77.53 -22.32 -48.78
C PRO A 64 76.32 -21.61 -48.13
N ASN A 65 75.17 -21.60 -48.80
CA ASN A 65 73.92 -21.07 -48.23
C ASN A 65 73.19 -22.12 -47.36
N TRP A 66 73.34 -22.02 -46.04
CA TRP A 66 72.72 -22.93 -45.06
C TRP A 66 71.41 -22.38 -44.52
N VAL A 67 70.31 -23.10 -44.75
CA VAL A 67 68.97 -22.70 -44.29
C VAL A 67 68.56 -23.55 -43.08
N LEU A 68 68.08 -22.88 -42.03
CA LEU A 68 67.54 -23.53 -40.84
C LEU A 68 66.28 -24.33 -41.19
N ILE A 69 66.25 -25.62 -40.88
CA ILE A 69 65.08 -26.48 -41.11
C ILE A 69 64.45 -27.00 -39.81
N ALA A 70 65.21 -27.07 -38.71
CA ALA A 70 64.67 -27.39 -37.39
C ALA A 70 65.47 -26.73 -36.27
N ASP A 71 64.75 -26.17 -35.30
CA ASP A 71 65.31 -25.65 -34.04
C ASP A 71 64.89 -26.60 -32.91
N LEU A 72 65.85 -27.37 -32.39
CA LEU A 72 65.58 -28.39 -31.37
C LEU A 72 65.51 -27.79 -29.96
N ASN A 73 65.80 -26.50 -29.78
CA ASN A 73 65.56 -25.82 -28.51
C ASN A 73 64.10 -25.35 -28.37
N ARG A 74 63.34 -25.38 -29.46
CA ARG A 74 61.93 -25.00 -29.47
C ARG A 74 61.06 -26.24 -29.56
N VAL A 75 59.90 -26.19 -28.90
CA VAL A 75 58.88 -27.23 -29.04
C VAL A 75 58.38 -27.20 -30.50
N PRO A 76 58.54 -28.27 -31.28
CA PRO A 76 58.07 -28.29 -32.65
C PRO A 76 56.55 -28.24 -32.68
N VAL A 77 56.00 -27.20 -33.30
CA VAL A 77 54.56 -27.09 -33.57
C VAL A 77 54.31 -27.75 -34.92
N TRP A 78 53.81 -28.98 -34.89
CA TRP A 78 53.44 -29.70 -36.11
C TRP A 78 52.28 -28.98 -36.80
N LYS A 79 52.41 -28.68 -38.09
CA LYS A 79 51.36 -28.07 -38.92
C LYS A 79 50.07 -28.90 -38.92
N ASP A 80 50.20 -30.19 -38.66
CA ASP A 80 49.10 -31.15 -38.68
C ASP A 80 48.54 -31.42 -37.27
N ASN A 81 48.95 -30.65 -36.24
CA ASN A 81 48.39 -30.77 -34.90
C ASN A 81 47.14 -29.89 -34.77
N PRO A 82 45.92 -30.46 -34.78
CA PRO A 82 44.67 -29.71 -34.74
C PRO A 82 44.44 -28.97 -33.40
N VAL A 83 45.31 -29.14 -32.40
CA VAL A 83 45.13 -28.58 -31.05
C VAL A 83 45.83 -27.22 -30.88
N LEU A 84 46.65 -26.74 -31.83
CA LEU A 84 47.49 -25.55 -31.61
C LEU A 84 47.36 -24.40 -32.63
N ALA A 85 46.23 -24.27 -33.33
CA ALA A 85 45.89 -23.06 -34.10
C ALA A 85 45.42 -21.86 -33.22
N GLY A 86 45.68 -21.88 -31.91
CA GLY A 86 45.18 -20.85 -31.00
C GLY A 86 45.93 -20.82 -29.68
N ILE A 87 47.25 -20.59 -29.70
CA ILE A 87 47.91 -20.15 -28.46
C ILE A 87 47.58 -18.67 -28.24
N LEU A 88 46.67 -18.44 -27.29
CA LEU A 88 46.47 -17.16 -26.61
C LEU A 88 47.82 -16.68 -26.06
N SER A 89 48.50 -15.75 -26.75
CA SER A 89 49.70 -15.11 -26.23
C SER A 89 49.30 -14.02 -25.23
N LEU A 90 49.43 -14.34 -23.94
CA LEU A 90 49.30 -13.38 -22.84
C LEU A 90 50.64 -12.71 -22.60
N THR A 91 50.94 -11.67 -23.39
CA THR A 91 52.07 -10.79 -23.07
C THR A 91 51.54 -9.51 -22.42
N ASN A 92 52.06 -9.13 -21.25
CA ASN A 92 51.74 -7.88 -20.52
C ASN A 92 50.27 -7.71 -20.08
N ASN A 93 49.63 -8.77 -19.56
CA ASN A 93 48.25 -8.69 -19.07
C ASN A 93 47.24 -8.18 -20.12
N ARG A 94 47.59 -8.28 -21.42
CA ARG A 94 46.75 -7.93 -22.55
C ARG A 94 46.56 -9.16 -23.43
N ALA A 95 45.32 -9.62 -23.59
CA ALA A 95 44.95 -10.53 -24.66
C ALA A 95 44.81 -9.70 -25.95
N THR A 96 45.92 -9.47 -26.66
CA THR A 96 45.91 -8.83 -27.97
C THR A 96 46.48 -9.79 -29.00
N LEU A 97 45.67 -10.15 -30.00
CA LEU A 97 46.11 -10.82 -31.23
C LEU A 97 47.04 -9.85 -31.98
N LYS A 98 48.36 -9.98 -31.80
CA LYS A 98 49.35 -9.26 -32.61
C LYS A 98 49.79 -10.17 -33.75
N ASN A 99 49.66 -9.68 -34.98
CA ASN A 99 50.03 -10.31 -36.26
C ASN A 99 48.97 -11.18 -36.95
N VAL A 100 47.70 -10.80 -36.86
CA VAL A 100 46.76 -11.05 -37.97
C VAL A 100 46.36 -9.67 -38.48
N ALA A 101 46.85 -9.29 -39.66
CA ALA A 101 46.50 -8.05 -40.34
C ALA A 101 44.98 -7.95 -40.60
N ASP A 102 44.30 -9.09 -40.57
CA ASP A 102 42.86 -9.19 -40.42
C ASP A 102 42.56 -9.58 -38.97
N SER A 103 42.51 -8.56 -38.11
CA SER A 103 41.86 -8.61 -36.80
C SER A 103 40.72 -9.61 -36.87
N LEU A 104 40.84 -10.79 -36.23
CA LEU A 104 39.85 -11.88 -36.20
C LEU A 104 38.47 -11.35 -36.57
N LEU A 105 38.12 -11.41 -37.86
CA LEU A 105 37.13 -10.49 -38.42
C LEU A 105 35.86 -10.58 -37.56
N MET A 106 35.54 -9.48 -36.89
CA MET A 106 34.22 -9.28 -36.27
C MET A 106 33.11 -9.33 -37.33
N GLU A 107 33.46 -9.47 -38.61
CA GLU A 107 32.54 -9.79 -39.69
C GLU A 107 31.85 -11.15 -39.51
N SER A 108 32.44 -12.10 -38.76
CA SER A 108 31.83 -13.42 -38.52
C SER A 108 31.75 -13.87 -37.05
N LEU A 109 32.49 -13.25 -36.13
CA LEU A 109 32.34 -13.50 -34.69
C LEU A 109 31.53 -12.38 -34.03
N GLN A 110 30.38 -12.74 -33.45
CA GLN A 110 29.47 -11.78 -32.81
C GLN A 110 30.05 -11.15 -31.53
N PHE A 111 31.08 -11.71 -30.89
CA PHE A 111 31.65 -11.19 -29.64
C PHE A 111 33.15 -11.56 -29.50
N GLY A 112 33.95 -10.67 -28.89
CA GLY A 112 35.37 -10.91 -28.57
C GLY A 112 35.64 -10.90 -27.06
N ILE A 113 36.60 -11.70 -26.58
CA ILE A 113 37.07 -11.68 -25.18
C ILE A 113 38.23 -10.69 -25.06
N MET A 114 38.14 -9.72 -24.15
CA MET A 114 39.21 -8.74 -23.95
C MET A 114 39.41 -8.36 -22.48
N SER A 115 40.66 -8.04 -22.15
CA SER A 115 41.04 -7.43 -20.87
C SER A 115 40.92 -5.91 -20.99
N GLY A 116 40.17 -5.28 -20.10
CA GLY A 116 39.98 -3.82 -20.06
C GLY A 116 40.19 -3.26 -18.66
N ARG A 117 39.75 -2.02 -18.43
CA ARG A 117 39.79 -1.42 -17.09
C ARG A 117 39.04 -2.27 -16.08
N GLY A 118 39.76 -2.84 -15.11
CA GLY A 118 39.16 -3.51 -13.94
C GLY A 118 38.61 -4.91 -14.18
N GLY A 119 38.92 -5.58 -15.29
CA GLY A 119 38.48 -6.97 -15.48
C GLY A 119 38.61 -7.56 -16.89
N VAL A 120 37.94 -8.70 -17.05
CA VAL A 120 37.77 -9.42 -18.33
C VAL A 120 36.34 -9.23 -18.83
N PHE A 121 36.20 -9.00 -20.12
CA PHE A 121 34.93 -8.64 -20.75
C PHE A 121 34.66 -9.48 -22.00
N LEU A 122 33.40 -9.83 -22.25
CA LEU A 122 32.90 -10.14 -23.60
C LEU A 122 32.44 -8.83 -24.23
N ALA A 123 33.04 -8.45 -25.35
CA ALA A 123 32.79 -7.18 -26.02
C ALA A 123 32.19 -7.37 -27.41
N TYR A 124 31.20 -6.56 -27.73
CA TYR A 124 30.62 -6.41 -29.06
C TYR A 124 30.82 -4.99 -29.57
N ASN A 125 31.43 -4.87 -30.74
CA ASN A 125 31.72 -3.61 -31.43
C ASN A 125 32.43 -2.54 -30.57
N VAL A 126 33.12 -2.94 -29.50
CA VAL A 126 33.88 -2.06 -28.61
C VAL A 126 35.24 -2.63 -28.29
N THR A 127 36.24 -1.77 -28.16
CA THR A 127 37.62 -2.08 -27.81
C THR A 127 38.13 -1.15 -26.71
N TRP A 128 39.11 -1.62 -25.95
CA TRP A 128 39.81 -0.82 -24.95
C TRP A 128 41.18 -0.41 -25.50
N ASP A 129 41.44 0.89 -25.62
CA ASP A 129 42.73 1.40 -26.14
C ASP A 129 43.83 1.47 -25.05
N GLY A 130 43.47 1.27 -23.78
CA GLY A 130 44.35 1.44 -22.63
C GLY A 130 43.89 2.54 -21.68
N THR A 131 43.05 3.47 -22.14
CA THR A 131 42.59 4.63 -21.37
C THR A 131 41.08 4.84 -21.52
N ASN A 132 40.54 4.62 -22.71
CA ASN A 132 39.13 4.77 -23.02
C ASN A 132 38.59 3.54 -23.74
N TRP A 133 37.28 3.37 -23.61
CA TRP A 133 36.55 2.44 -24.45
C TRP A 133 36.12 3.14 -25.74
N ASN A 134 36.34 2.48 -26.87
CA ASN A 134 36.04 3.00 -28.20
C ASN A 134 35.20 1.99 -28.97
N ARG A 135 34.29 2.46 -29.83
CA ARG A 135 33.61 1.63 -30.81
C ARG A 135 34.57 1.26 -31.94
N VAL A 136 34.47 0.02 -32.43
CA VAL A 136 35.20 -0.41 -33.63
C VAL A 136 34.54 0.21 -34.87
N ASP A 137 33.22 0.15 -34.94
CA ASP A 137 32.37 0.80 -35.94
C ASP A 137 31.46 1.82 -35.25
N THR A 138 31.71 3.12 -35.48
CA THR A 138 30.95 4.22 -34.86
C THR A 138 29.51 4.34 -35.36
N THR A 139 29.18 3.69 -36.49
CA THR A 139 27.81 3.68 -37.03
C THR A 139 26.88 2.70 -36.31
N LYS A 140 27.44 1.81 -35.48
CA LYS A 140 26.70 0.78 -34.74
C LYS A 140 26.85 0.98 -33.23
N GLY A 141 25.87 0.47 -32.49
CA GLY A 141 25.96 0.37 -31.03
C GLY A 141 27.03 -0.62 -30.59
N GLY A 142 27.42 -0.54 -29.33
CA GLY A 142 28.41 -1.41 -28.71
C GLY A 142 27.91 -1.96 -27.38
N ALA A 143 28.40 -3.13 -26.97
CA ALA A 143 28.04 -3.72 -25.69
C ALA A 143 29.20 -4.47 -25.07
N LEU A 144 29.21 -4.60 -23.74
CA LEU A 144 30.14 -5.45 -23.03
C LEU A 144 29.51 -6.10 -21.80
N LEU A 145 29.83 -7.37 -21.58
CA LEU A 145 29.54 -8.12 -20.36
C LEU A 145 30.84 -8.32 -19.59
N GLN A 146 30.93 -7.76 -18.39
CA GLN A 146 32.04 -7.97 -17.49
C GLN A 146 31.91 -9.35 -16.83
N LEU A 147 32.89 -10.22 -17.05
CA LEU A 147 32.90 -11.62 -16.60
C LEU A 147 33.56 -11.79 -15.22
N ALA A 148 34.61 -11.01 -14.95
CA ALA A 148 35.35 -11.03 -13.69
C ALA A 148 35.77 -9.62 -13.32
N SER A 149 35.43 -9.17 -12.11
CA SER A 149 35.79 -7.86 -11.59
C SER A 149 35.83 -7.86 -10.05
N THR A 150 36.46 -6.84 -9.48
CA THR A 150 36.40 -6.56 -8.02
C THR A 150 35.03 -6.05 -7.55
N SER A 151 34.12 -5.72 -8.48
CA SER A 151 32.82 -5.08 -8.22
C SER A 151 31.62 -5.92 -8.68
N GLY A 152 31.84 -7.17 -9.09
CA GLY A 152 30.82 -8.08 -9.65
C GLY A 152 30.63 -8.00 -11.18
N PRO A 153 29.95 -8.97 -11.79
CA PRO A 153 29.65 -8.95 -13.22
C PRO A 153 28.62 -7.85 -13.54
N SER A 154 28.78 -7.20 -14.66
CA SER A 154 27.94 -6.07 -15.09
C SER A 154 27.80 -6.06 -16.61
N LEU A 155 26.64 -5.61 -17.09
CA LEU A 155 26.36 -5.46 -18.52
C LEU A 155 26.34 -3.98 -18.85
N PHE A 156 26.99 -3.58 -19.94
CA PHE A 156 26.95 -2.21 -20.41
C PHE A 156 26.64 -2.20 -21.89
N ALA A 157 25.88 -1.21 -22.34
CA ALA A 157 25.63 -0.96 -23.75
C ALA A 157 25.83 0.53 -24.06
N CYS A 158 25.99 0.82 -25.34
CA CYS A 158 26.01 2.16 -25.88
C CYS A 158 25.35 2.15 -27.27
N GLY A 159 24.64 3.23 -27.60
CA GLY A 159 24.15 3.43 -28.97
C GLY A 159 25.30 3.73 -29.94
N ALA A 160 25.00 3.85 -31.24
CA ALA A 160 25.95 4.37 -32.22
C ALA A 160 26.40 5.80 -31.87
N GLY A 161 27.60 6.20 -32.29
CA GLY A 161 28.12 7.53 -32.01
C GLY A 161 29.65 7.63 -32.00
N ALA A 162 30.14 8.84 -31.76
CA ALA A 162 31.57 9.16 -31.75
C ALA A 162 32.31 8.48 -30.57
N ASN A 163 33.61 8.26 -30.77
CA ASN A 163 34.54 7.79 -29.74
C ASN A 163 35.19 8.97 -29.00
N PRO A 164 35.60 8.82 -27.72
CA PRO A 164 35.43 7.63 -26.88
C PRO A 164 33.98 7.44 -26.42
N VAL A 165 33.63 6.22 -26.01
CA VAL A 165 32.32 5.91 -25.42
C VAL A 165 32.22 6.65 -24.08
N SER A 166 31.53 7.79 -24.10
CA SER A 166 31.38 8.69 -22.95
C SER A 166 30.17 8.38 -22.07
N SER A 167 29.20 7.63 -22.61
CA SER A 167 28.01 7.20 -21.88
C SER A 167 27.79 5.70 -22.05
N TRP A 168 27.96 4.97 -20.96
CA TRP A 168 27.56 3.59 -20.85
C TRP A 168 26.14 3.54 -20.30
N ASN A 169 25.20 3.29 -21.19
CA ASN A 169 23.82 3.12 -20.83
C ASN A 169 23.53 1.62 -20.84
N ILE A 170 23.32 1.01 -19.67
CA ILE A 170 22.17 0.11 -19.61
C ILE A 170 21.02 1.08 -19.82
N SER A 171 20.45 1.16 -21.04
CA SER A 171 19.48 2.19 -21.46
C SER A 171 18.72 2.67 -20.24
N ASN A 172 18.82 3.95 -19.90
CA ASN A 172 18.19 4.51 -18.70
C ASN A 172 16.69 4.14 -18.77
N GLY A 173 16.27 3.07 -18.08
CA GLY A 173 15.00 2.37 -18.29
C GLY A 173 15.02 0.89 -18.77
N SER A 174 16.17 0.21 -18.89
CA SER A 174 16.25 -1.21 -19.24
C SER A 174 16.84 -2.01 -18.09
N SER A 175 16.00 -2.28 -17.11
CA SER A 175 16.24 -3.32 -16.11
C SER A 175 16.64 -4.62 -16.81
N LEU A 176 17.61 -5.34 -16.26
CA LEU A 176 17.93 -6.71 -16.64
C LEU A 176 16.62 -7.54 -16.52
N TRP A 177 15.98 -7.85 -17.65
CA TRP A 177 14.71 -8.58 -17.67
C TRP A 177 14.95 -10.02 -17.22
N HIS A 178 14.71 -10.31 -15.94
CA HIS A 178 14.42 -11.67 -15.51
C HIS A 178 12.98 -11.98 -15.95
N ALA A 179 12.81 -13.01 -16.78
CA ALA A 179 11.53 -13.35 -17.39
C ALA A 179 10.33 -13.23 -16.41
N SER A 180 9.31 -12.50 -16.84
CA SER A 180 7.92 -12.50 -16.35
C SER A 180 7.57 -12.02 -14.92
N ASN A 181 8.45 -11.37 -14.14
CA ASN A 181 8.05 -10.95 -12.77
C ASN A 181 8.36 -9.51 -12.33
N PHE A 182 8.90 -8.65 -13.19
CA PHE A 182 9.00 -7.22 -12.88
C PHE A 182 8.81 -6.37 -14.14
N ASP A 183 7.55 -6.10 -14.50
CA ASP A 183 7.24 -4.95 -15.34
C ASP A 183 6.84 -3.77 -14.43
N PRO A 184 7.76 -2.84 -14.11
CA PRO A 184 7.46 -1.71 -13.24
C PRO A 184 6.39 -0.79 -13.80
N THR A 185 6.10 -0.84 -15.11
CA THR A 185 5.03 -0.04 -15.72
C THR A 185 3.63 -0.53 -15.36
N THR A 186 3.52 -1.74 -14.79
CA THR A 186 2.24 -2.34 -14.34
C THR A 186 1.97 -2.18 -12.85
N LYS A 187 2.87 -1.50 -12.10
CA LYS A 187 2.76 -1.29 -10.65
C LYS A 187 2.40 0.16 -10.35
N LEU A 188 1.78 0.39 -9.19
CA LEU A 188 1.52 1.72 -8.65
C LEU A 188 2.76 2.23 -7.87
N ASN A 189 3.30 3.39 -8.23
CA ASN A 189 4.46 4.02 -7.63
C ASN A 189 4.13 4.65 -6.27
N LYS A 190 5.04 4.53 -5.30
CA LYS A 190 4.92 5.15 -3.96
C LYS A 190 4.89 6.69 -3.99
N ALA A 191 5.55 7.28 -4.98
CA ALA A 191 5.54 8.73 -5.19
C ALA A 191 4.23 9.23 -5.82
N GLY A 192 3.34 8.31 -6.21
CA GLY A 192 2.12 8.58 -6.95
C GLY A 192 2.22 8.15 -8.41
N ASP A 193 1.05 7.90 -9.00
CA ASP A 193 0.85 7.56 -10.41
C ASP A 193 -0.48 8.14 -10.87
N THR A 194 -0.68 8.19 -12.19
CA THR A 194 -1.97 8.55 -12.79
C THR A 194 -2.66 7.28 -13.29
N MET A 195 -3.79 6.92 -12.68
CA MET A 195 -4.60 5.77 -13.10
C MET A 195 -5.56 6.20 -14.22
N THR A 196 -5.50 5.57 -15.39
CA THR A 196 -6.44 5.80 -16.52
C THR A 196 -7.73 4.99 -16.42
N GLY A 197 -7.82 4.12 -15.41
CA GLY A 197 -8.97 3.26 -15.13
C GLY A 197 -9.16 3.03 -13.62
N PRO A 198 -10.24 2.33 -13.22
CA PRO A 198 -10.56 2.09 -11.82
C PRO A 198 -9.54 1.15 -11.16
N LEU A 199 -9.22 1.42 -9.89
CA LEU A 199 -8.47 0.52 -9.01
C LEU A 199 -9.45 -0.33 -8.19
N THR A 200 -9.55 -1.62 -8.49
CA THR A 200 -10.36 -2.56 -7.71
C THR A 200 -9.54 -3.07 -6.52
N LEU A 201 -10.04 -2.86 -5.30
CA LEU A 201 -9.44 -3.40 -4.08
C LEU A 201 -9.86 -4.88 -3.91
N ALA A 202 -8.94 -5.74 -3.46
CA ALA A 202 -9.22 -7.16 -3.23
C ALA A 202 -10.15 -7.42 -2.05
N GLY A 203 -10.34 -6.41 -1.19
CA GLY A 203 -11.22 -6.49 -0.04
C GLY A 203 -11.20 -5.20 0.77
N ASP A 204 -11.95 -5.30 1.85
CA ASP A 204 -12.22 -4.26 2.83
C ASP A 204 -10.99 -3.90 3.67
N GLY A 205 -10.77 -2.59 3.90
CA GLY A 205 -9.67 -2.09 4.73
C GLY A 205 -9.82 -2.51 6.19
N SER A 206 -8.77 -3.13 6.75
CA SER A 206 -8.73 -3.65 8.13
C SER A 206 -7.89 -2.81 9.11
N SER A 207 -6.92 -2.04 8.61
CA SER A 207 -6.09 -1.14 9.43
C SER A 207 -6.42 0.33 9.17
N PRO A 208 -6.16 1.25 10.11
CA PRO A 208 -6.55 2.66 9.99
C PRO A 208 -6.03 3.40 8.75
N MET A 209 -4.92 2.95 8.16
CA MET A 209 -4.30 3.57 6.98
C MET A 209 -4.50 2.75 5.69
N HIS A 210 -5.37 1.72 5.72
CA HIS A 210 -5.73 1.00 4.50
C HIS A 210 -6.74 1.81 3.68
N ALA A 211 -6.69 1.67 2.36
CA ALA A 211 -7.77 2.15 1.51
C ALA A 211 -9.07 1.40 1.85
N VAL A 212 -10.19 2.13 1.90
CA VAL A 212 -11.52 1.57 2.16
C VAL A 212 -12.26 1.34 0.86
N THR A 213 -13.07 0.29 0.79
CA THR A 213 -13.97 0.06 -0.34
C THR A 213 -15.17 1.02 -0.26
N LYS A 214 -15.82 1.28 -1.40
CA LYS A 214 -17.10 2.02 -1.39
C LYS A 214 -18.16 1.32 -0.53
N GLN A 215 -18.20 -0.01 -0.55
CA GLN A 215 -19.14 -0.79 0.26
C GLN A 215 -18.97 -0.55 1.76
N GLN A 216 -17.73 -0.52 2.26
CA GLN A 216 -17.46 -0.16 3.65
C GLN A 216 -17.92 1.26 3.97
N LEU A 217 -17.60 2.22 3.10
CA LEU A 217 -17.98 3.62 3.32
C LEU A 217 -19.51 3.78 3.37
N ASP A 218 -20.22 3.14 2.45
CA ASP A 218 -21.68 3.17 2.40
C ASP A 218 -22.30 2.50 3.63
N THR A 219 -21.71 1.39 4.13
CA THR A 219 -22.13 0.71 5.35
C THR A 219 -21.94 1.61 6.58
N VAL A 220 -20.78 2.25 6.72
CA VAL A 220 -20.51 3.18 7.82
C VAL A 220 -21.44 4.38 7.76
N ALA A 221 -21.68 4.94 6.57
CA ALA A 221 -22.61 6.04 6.36
C ALA A 221 -24.04 5.66 6.76
N ALA A 222 -24.52 4.48 6.33
CA ALA A 222 -25.83 3.96 6.70
C ALA A 222 -25.96 3.73 8.22
N ASN A 223 -24.96 3.11 8.85
CA ASN A 223 -24.95 2.89 10.30
C ASN A 223 -24.93 4.19 11.10
N THR A 224 -24.26 5.22 10.59
CA THR A 224 -24.24 6.54 11.24
C THR A 224 -25.59 7.24 11.10
N ALA A 225 -26.25 7.11 9.94
CA ALA A 225 -27.58 7.64 9.72
C ALA A 225 -28.63 6.96 10.61
N ASN A 226 -28.58 5.63 10.71
CA ASN A 226 -29.53 4.83 11.50
C ASN A 226 -29.45 5.07 13.02
N GLN A 227 -28.39 5.71 13.51
CA GLN A 227 -28.21 6.01 14.93
C GLN A 227 -28.66 7.42 15.31
N LYS A 228 -29.22 8.21 14.38
CA LYS A 228 -29.61 9.60 14.64
C LYS A 228 -31.07 9.82 14.30
N VAL A 229 -31.72 10.68 15.08
CA VAL A 229 -32.99 11.30 14.71
C VAL A 229 -32.70 12.67 14.09
N ALA A 230 -33.16 12.90 12.88
CA ALA A 230 -33.03 14.17 12.18
C ALA A 230 -33.86 15.28 12.87
N LYS A 231 -33.38 16.52 12.77
CA LYS A 231 -34.08 17.70 13.32
C LYS A 231 -35.44 17.96 12.64
N THR A 232 -35.68 17.37 11.47
CA THR A 232 -36.90 17.53 10.68
C THR A 232 -37.09 16.31 9.80
N GLY A 233 -38.34 15.85 9.62
CA GLY A 233 -38.70 14.82 8.65
C GLY A 233 -38.76 13.39 9.20
N ASP A 234 -38.16 13.13 10.35
CA ASP A 234 -38.22 11.80 10.96
C ASP A 234 -39.59 11.53 11.58
N THR A 235 -40.09 10.31 11.35
CA THR A 235 -41.29 9.78 12.01
C THR A 235 -40.86 8.66 12.93
N MET A 236 -40.92 8.90 14.25
CA MET A 236 -40.74 7.84 15.25
C MET A 236 -42.08 7.12 15.41
N THR A 237 -42.16 5.85 15.04
CA THR A 237 -43.32 4.99 15.30
C THR A 237 -43.13 4.25 16.62
N GLY A 238 -44.18 4.17 17.43
CA GLY A 238 -44.15 3.51 18.75
C GLY A 238 -43.77 4.44 19.92
N ASN A 239 -43.58 3.84 21.10
CA ASN A 239 -43.23 4.57 22.32
C ASN A 239 -41.77 5.04 22.27
N LEU A 240 -41.54 6.34 22.38
CA LEU A 240 -40.21 6.90 22.63
C LEU A 240 -39.96 6.95 24.15
N SER A 241 -39.01 6.16 24.63
CA SER A 241 -38.51 6.27 26.01
C SER A 241 -37.34 7.23 26.07
N VAL A 242 -37.50 8.35 26.78
CA VAL A 242 -36.42 9.30 27.04
C VAL A 242 -35.98 9.09 28.49
N PRO A 243 -34.79 8.53 28.75
CA PRO A 243 -34.33 8.19 30.11
C PRO A 243 -33.97 9.41 30.96
N ALA A 244 -33.95 10.60 30.36
CA ALA A 244 -33.68 11.88 31.02
C ALA A 244 -34.87 12.83 30.86
N VAL A 245 -34.80 13.98 31.55
CA VAL A 245 -35.82 15.03 31.48
C VAL A 245 -35.88 15.63 30.07
N LEU A 246 -37.09 15.71 29.50
CA LEU A 246 -37.33 16.49 28.30
C LEU A 246 -37.23 17.97 28.66
N SER A 247 -36.13 18.62 28.26
CA SER A 247 -35.85 20.01 28.62
C SER A 247 -36.61 20.98 27.70
N GLY A 248 -37.38 21.91 28.28
CA GLY A 248 -38.09 22.96 27.56
C GLY A 248 -39.62 22.81 27.56
N THR A 249 -40.29 23.49 26.62
CA THR A 249 -41.76 23.46 26.46
C THR A 249 -42.17 22.34 25.50
N THR A 250 -43.23 21.62 25.85
CA THR A 250 -43.83 20.58 25.00
C THR A 250 -45.13 21.08 24.38
N TYR A 251 -45.27 20.92 23.06
CA TYR A 251 -46.53 21.16 22.35
C TYR A 251 -47.03 19.83 21.79
N ALA A 252 -48.26 19.47 22.11
CA ALA A 252 -48.94 18.32 21.51
C ALA A 252 -50.17 18.80 20.73
N SER A 253 -50.34 18.32 19.51
CA SER A 253 -51.54 18.56 18.69
C SER A 253 -52.74 17.72 19.12
N ASN A 254 -52.56 16.88 20.13
CA ASN A 254 -53.54 15.94 20.64
C ASN A 254 -53.39 15.81 22.17
N TRP A 255 -54.24 14.99 22.80
CA TRP A 255 -54.30 14.79 24.25
C TRP A 255 -52.98 14.23 24.82
N PHE A 256 -52.49 14.83 25.91
CA PHE A 256 -51.54 14.18 26.81
C PHE A 256 -52.27 13.09 27.61
N ARG A 257 -51.71 11.88 27.65
CA ARG A 257 -52.31 10.73 28.35
C ARG A 257 -51.30 10.16 29.36
N SER A 258 -51.74 9.95 30.60
CA SER A 258 -51.02 9.14 31.59
C SER A 258 -51.52 7.70 31.58
N GLN A 259 -50.70 6.76 32.06
CA GLN A 259 -51.06 5.35 32.25
C GLN A 259 -50.72 4.90 33.68
N GLY A 260 -51.51 3.97 34.22
CA GLY A 260 -51.41 3.54 35.61
C GLY A 260 -51.80 4.63 36.61
N PRO A 261 -51.49 4.45 37.90
CA PRO A 261 -51.74 5.43 38.96
C PRO A 261 -50.87 6.70 38.83
N SER A 262 -51.08 7.49 37.78
CA SER A 262 -50.18 8.58 37.37
C SER A 262 -50.94 9.77 36.79
N GLY A 263 -50.22 10.85 36.51
CA GLY A 263 -50.77 12.09 35.98
C GLY A 263 -49.68 13.13 35.79
N TRP A 264 -50.05 14.40 35.91
CA TRP A 264 -49.08 15.49 35.95
C TRP A 264 -48.49 15.60 37.34
N TYR A 265 -47.16 15.58 37.46
CA TYR A 265 -46.43 15.71 38.72
C TYR A 265 -45.27 16.69 38.55
N SER A 266 -45.14 17.62 39.49
CA SER A 266 -44.00 18.51 39.61
C SER A 266 -43.02 17.95 40.63
N GLU A 267 -41.86 17.50 40.16
CA GLU A 267 -40.79 16.97 41.01
C GLU A 267 -40.24 18.02 41.98
N SER A 268 -40.01 19.25 41.50
CA SER A 268 -39.46 20.34 42.32
C SER A 268 -40.38 20.77 43.46
N PHE A 269 -41.71 20.69 43.26
CA PHE A 269 -42.67 21.14 44.26
C PHE A 269 -43.39 19.99 44.97
N GLY A 270 -43.21 18.73 44.57
CA GLY A 270 -43.83 17.57 45.22
C GLY A 270 -45.36 17.62 45.19
N GLY A 271 -45.95 18.05 44.08
CA GLY A 271 -47.41 18.20 43.91
C GLY A 271 -47.83 17.91 42.47
N GLY A 272 -49.12 17.66 42.24
CA GLY A 272 -49.59 17.19 40.93
C GLY A 272 -51.09 16.96 40.86
N ILE A 273 -51.57 16.51 39.70
CA ILE A 273 -52.94 16.04 39.47
C ILE A 273 -52.86 14.65 38.86
N TYR A 274 -53.54 13.68 39.47
CA TYR A 274 -53.43 12.27 39.08
C TYR A 274 -54.75 11.51 39.29
N MET A 275 -54.79 10.28 38.79
CA MET A 275 -55.85 9.30 39.04
C MET A 275 -55.21 7.98 39.48
N GLU A 276 -55.85 7.28 40.41
CA GLU A 276 -55.51 5.90 40.80
C GLU A 276 -56.68 4.92 40.60
N ASP A 277 -57.86 5.46 40.31
CA ASP A 277 -59.11 4.75 40.03
C ASP A 277 -59.84 5.41 38.84
N SER A 278 -60.96 4.82 38.41
CA SER A 278 -61.74 5.29 37.26
C SER A 278 -62.75 6.40 37.56
N TYR A 279 -62.89 6.81 38.82
CA TYR A 279 -63.97 7.69 39.26
C TYR A 279 -63.50 9.10 39.59
N TRP A 280 -62.26 9.26 40.02
CA TRP A 280 -61.84 10.48 40.69
C TRP A 280 -60.51 11.03 40.19
N VAL A 281 -60.50 12.33 39.89
CA VAL A 281 -59.28 13.13 39.77
C VAL A 281 -58.86 13.62 41.16
N ARG A 282 -57.58 13.51 41.49
CA ARG A 282 -57.01 13.92 42.78
C ARG A 282 -55.90 14.95 42.61
N VAL A 283 -55.66 15.70 43.67
CA VAL A 283 -54.43 16.48 43.84
C VAL A 283 -53.43 15.66 44.66
N TYR A 284 -52.22 15.49 44.13
CA TYR A 284 -51.19 14.66 44.74
C TYR A 284 -50.69 15.23 46.09
N ASN A 285 -50.33 14.34 47.02
CA ASN A 285 -49.80 14.66 48.36
C ASN A 285 -50.73 15.55 49.22
N GLY A 286 -52.05 15.39 49.05
CA GLY A 286 -53.06 16.10 49.85
C GLY A 286 -53.07 17.62 49.67
N LYS A 287 -52.45 18.15 48.62
CA LYS A 287 -52.43 19.60 48.36
C LYS A 287 -53.79 20.11 47.87
N ALA A 288 -54.03 21.41 48.01
CA ALA A 288 -55.21 22.07 47.45
C ALA A 288 -55.05 22.36 45.94
N PHE A 289 -56.16 22.42 45.21
CA PHE A 289 -56.21 22.92 43.82
C PHE A 289 -56.57 24.41 43.81
N LEU A 290 -55.59 25.28 43.59
CA LEU A 290 -55.81 26.72 43.53
C LEU A 290 -56.28 27.16 42.14
N VAL A 291 -57.37 27.90 42.08
CA VAL A 291 -57.87 28.56 40.86
C VAL A 291 -58.07 30.04 41.14
N ASN A 292 -57.33 30.90 40.42
CA ASN A 292 -57.38 32.35 40.65
C ASN A 292 -58.68 33.02 40.16
N ASN A 293 -59.43 32.36 39.28
CA ASN A 293 -60.69 32.88 38.72
C ASN A 293 -61.89 32.05 39.20
N VAL A 294 -62.50 31.26 38.31
CA VAL A 294 -63.71 30.48 38.62
C VAL A 294 -63.51 29.01 38.25
N ILE A 295 -63.92 28.12 39.13
CA ILE A 295 -64.18 26.72 38.79
C ILE A 295 -65.62 26.66 38.26
N ARG A 296 -65.79 26.39 36.96
CA ARG A 296 -67.10 26.30 36.32
C ARG A 296 -67.44 24.84 36.03
N SER A 297 -68.58 24.36 36.53
CA SER A 297 -69.24 23.18 35.98
C SER A 297 -70.12 23.62 34.81
N ASN A 298 -70.02 22.94 33.66
CA ASN A 298 -70.94 23.22 32.53
C ASN A 298 -72.26 22.45 32.64
N GLY A 299 -72.37 21.52 33.61
CA GLY A 299 -73.56 20.73 33.88
C GLY A 299 -73.96 19.80 32.73
N TRP A 300 -74.35 18.56 33.05
CA TRP A 300 -75.30 17.85 32.20
C TRP A 300 -76.64 18.55 32.39
N SER A 301 -77.39 18.83 31.32
CA SER A 301 -78.75 19.39 31.40
C SER A 301 -79.64 18.48 32.26
N GLY A 302 -79.82 18.83 33.54
CA GLY A 302 -80.56 18.05 34.54
C GLY A 302 -79.74 17.40 35.68
N GLY A 303 -78.42 17.54 35.72
CA GLY A 303 -77.55 16.97 36.77
C GLY A 303 -77.13 17.99 37.84
N GLN A 304 -77.20 17.59 39.12
CA GLN A 304 -76.71 18.38 40.26
C GLN A 304 -75.19 18.59 40.19
N THR A 305 -74.69 19.79 40.51
CA THR A 305 -73.26 20.00 40.81
C THR A 305 -73.04 19.70 42.29
N ASN A 306 -72.57 18.50 42.61
CA ASN A 306 -72.32 18.11 43.99
C ASN A 306 -70.96 18.66 44.46
N PHE A 307 -70.97 19.74 45.24
CA PHE A 307 -69.81 20.17 46.02
C PHE A 307 -69.86 19.50 47.39
N GLN A 308 -69.20 18.35 47.52
CA GLN A 308 -69.12 17.61 48.78
C GLN A 308 -67.95 18.14 49.60
N THR A 309 -68.21 18.50 50.85
CA THR A 309 -67.19 18.93 51.82
C THR A 309 -67.04 17.87 52.91
N GLY A 310 -65.84 17.72 53.48
CA GLY A 310 -65.65 16.91 54.69
C GLY A 310 -66.21 17.59 55.94
N ASP A 311 -66.03 16.93 57.09
CA ASP A 311 -66.45 17.47 58.38
C ASP A 311 -65.66 18.74 58.74
N GLY A 312 -66.36 19.78 59.22
CA GLY A 312 -65.74 21.02 59.74
C GLY A 312 -65.36 22.08 58.71
N VAL A 313 -65.86 22.02 57.47
CA VAL A 313 -65.62 23.08 56.47
C VAL A 313 -66.43 24.34 56.80
N ASP A 314 -65.73 25.47 57.00
CA ASP A 314 -66.35 26.79 57.15
C ASP A 314 -66.87 27.29 55.78
N LEU A 315 -68.17 27.13 55.56
CA LEU A 315 -68.86 27.58 54.35
C LEU A 315 -69.19 29.08 54.39
N SER A 316 -68.87 29.81 55.46
CA SER A 316 -69.22 31.23 55.60
C SER A 316 -68.63 32.07 54.47
N GLN A 317 -67.39 31.79 54.04
CA GLN A 317 -66.74 32.53 52.95
C GLN A 317 -67.30 32.21 51.55
N ILE A 318 -67.94 31.07 51.37
CA ILE A 318 -68.62 30.69 50.11
C ILE A 318 -69.91 31.51 49.93
N PHE A 319 -70.60 31.83 51.02
CA PHE A 319 -71.83 32.62 51.01
C PHE A 319 -71.63 34.10 51.42
N ALA A 320 -70.45 34.51 51.89
CA ALA A 320 -70.18 35.86 52.43
C ALA A 320 -70.19 37.00 51.40
N ARG A 321 -70.12 36.70 50.09
CA ARG A 321 -70.13 37.75 49.06
C ARG A 321 -70.90 37.34 47.80
N VAL A 322 -72.22 37.20 47.95
CA VAL A 322 -73.14 37.21 46.81
C VAL A 322 -73.31 38.66 46.35
N THR A 323 -72.47 39.10 45.42
CA THR A 323 -72.74 40.31 44.64
C THR A 323 -73.36 39.88 43.30
N HIS A 324 -74.47 40.52 42.93
CA HIS A 324 -75.28 40.46 41.69
C HIS A 324 -76.44 39.43 41.61
N SER A 325 -77.43 39.78 40.77
CA SER A 325 -78.89 39.56 40.82
C SER A 325 -79.47 38.13 40.68
N HIS A 326 -78.70 37.07 40.92
CA HIS A 326 -79.23 35.69 40.87
C HIS A 326 -79.14 35.07 42.28
N GLY A 327 -80.29 34.87 42.92
CA GLY A 327 -80.37 34.37 44.29
C GLY A 327 -79.81 32.96 44.47
N VAL A 328 -79.16 32.72 45.61
CA VAL A 328 -78.74 31.38 46.04
C VAL A 328 -79.99 30.63 46.52
N GLY A 329 -80.49 29.71 45.71
CA GLY A 329 -81.62 28.85 46.06
C GLY A 329 -81.13 27.56 46.74
N ILE A 330 -81.47 27.38 48.02
CA ILE A 330 -81.37 26.07 48.68
C ILE A 330 -82.73 25.38 48.51
N SER A 331 -82.78 24.29 47.75
CA SER A 331 -84.01 23.53 47.48
C SER A 331 -83.78 22.02 47.64
N ASN A 332 -84.82 21.26 48.01
CA ASN A 332 -84.77 19.80 48.30
C ASN A 332 -83.89 19.42 49.50
N ILE A 333 -84.13 20.08 50.64
CA ILE A 333 -83.63 19.62 51.94
C ILE A 333 -84.39 18.34 52.28
N GLY A 334 -83.72 17.19 52.30
CA GLY A 334 -84.36 15.91 52.62
C GLY A 334 -84.99 15.93 54.03
N ASP A 335 -86.05 15.16 54.23
CA ASP A 335 -86.74 15.08 55.54
C ASP A 335 -85.72 14.75 56.65
N GLY A 336 -85.50 15.72 57.55
CA GLY A 336 -84.53 15.63 58.65
C GLY A 336 -83.23 16.43 58.48
N ALA A 337 -83.00 17.10 57.35
CA ALA A 337 -81.86 18.01 57.18
C ALA A 337 -82.21 19.46 57.59
N THR A 338 -81.28 20.14 58.25
CA THR A 338 -81.42 21.53 58.69
C THR A 338 -80.64 22.45 57.74
N ALA A 339 -81.31 23.33 56.99
CA ALA A 339 -80.63 24.45 56.33
C ALA A 339 -80.92 25.74 57.11
N GLY A 340 -79.88 26.30 57.74
CA GLY A 340 -79.98 27.55 58.49
C GLY A 340 -79.04 28.59 57.91
N PHE A 341 -79.55 29.80 57.66
CA PHE A 341 -78.71 30.99 57.63
C PHE A 341 -78.51 31.43 59.08
N PHE A 342 -77.35 31.15 59.67
CA PHE A 342 -77.01 31.62 61.00
C PHE A 342 -76.34 32.99 60.89
N ASP A 343 -77.07 34.05 61.24
CA ASP A 343 -76.45 35.32 61.60
C ASP A 343 -76.03 35.24 63.06
N SER A 344 -74.72 35.27 63.33
CA SER A 344 -74.15 35.24 64.68
C SER A 344 -73.85 36.64 65.24
N ALA A 345 -74.44 37.71 64.68
CA ALA A 345 -74.30 39.04 65.22
C ALA A 345 -75.35 39.31 66.31
N TRP A 346 -74.86 39.56 67.52
CA TRP A 346 -75.60 40.00 68.71
C TRP A 346 -76.23 41.40 68.58
N TRP A 347 -76.73 41.80 67.41
CA TRP A 347 -77.49 43.03 67.26
C TRP A 347 -78.77 42.78 66.46
N SER A 348 -79.88 43.10 67.12
CA SER A 348 -81.24 42.98 66.63
C SER A 348 -81.45 43.80 65.36
N GLY A 349 -81.65 43.10 64.24
CA GLY A 349 -82.25 43.66 63.03
C GLY A 349 -81.70 43.06 61.74
N ASN A 350 -82.10 41.83 61.40
CA ASN A 350 -81.94 41.28 60.06
C ASN A 350 -83.17 40.42 59.72
N ASP A 351 -84.01 40.92 58.80
CA ASP A 351 -85.19 40.18 58.30
C ASP A 351 -84.79 39.15 57.23
N LEU A 352 -85.21 37.91 57.40
CA LEU A 352 -85.18 36.86 56.37
C LEU A 352 -86.39 37.01 55.44
N TRP A 353 -86.18 37.52 54.22
CA TRP A 353 -87.27 37.72 53.25
C TRP A 353 -87.66 36.40 52.57
N LEU A 354 -88.83 35.88 52.90
CA LEU A 354 -89.43 34.68 52.29
C LEU A 354 -90.59 35.11 51.38
N ARG A 355 -90.77 34.44 50.24
CA ARG A 355 -91.87 34.76 49.32
C ARG A 355 -93.22 34.41 49.98
N LYS A 356 -94.30 35.11 49.60
CA LYS A 356 -95.67 34.99 50.17
C LYS A 356 -96.25 33.57 50.33
N ASN A 357 -95.68 32.55 49.68
CA ASN A 357 -96.15 31.16 49.73
C ASN A 357 -95.15 30.20 50.42
N SER A 358 -94.15 30.71 51.13
CA SER A 358 -93.23 29.89 51.92
C SER A 358 -93.96 29.37 53.17
N ASN A 359 -94.31 28.08 53.18
CA ASN A 359 -94.89 27.40 54.33
C ASN A 359 -93.78 27.13 55.38
N CYS A 360 -93.45 28.15 56.17
CA CYS A 360 -92.48 28.03 57.24
C CYS A 360 -93.13 27.42 58.48
N ASN A 361 -92.89 26.13 58.69
CA ASN A 361 -93.12 25.51 60.00
C ASN A 361 -91.87 25.66 60.89
N CYS A 362 -91.41 26.90 61.07
CA CYS A 362 -90.27 27.21 61.94
C CYS A 362 -90.70 28.25 62.97
N ASN A 363 -90.35 27.98 64.22
CA ASN A 363 -90.69 28.70 65.44
C ASN A 363 -89.97 30.08 65.53
N CYS A 364 -90.10 30.91 64.49
CA CYS A 364 -89.53 32.26 64.40
C CYS A 364 -90.66 33.26 64.14
N ARG A 365 -90.59 34.43 64.81
CA ARG A 365 -91.55 35.54 64.62
C ARG A 365 -91.46 36.09 63.19
N CYS A 366 -92.34 35.65 62.29
CA CYS A 366 -92.52 36.27 60.98
C CYS A 366 -93.38 37.54 61.13
N SER A 367 -92.88 38.68 60.65
CA SER A 367 -93.68 39.89 60.41
C SER A 367 -94.04 39.92 58.91
N CYS A 368 -95.33 39.78 58.60
CA CYS A 368 -95.84 39.97 57.23
C CYS A 368 -96.12 41.47 57.01
N GLY A 369 -95.31 42.11 56.17
CA GLY A 369 -95.56 43.45 55.61
C GLY A 369 -96.15 43.36 54.21
#